data_AF-A0A845D9M2-F1
#
_entry.id   AF-A0A845D9M2-F1
#
_cell.length_a   1.000
_cell.length_b   1.000
_cell.length_c   1.000
_cell.angle_alpha   90.00
_cell.angle_beta   90.00
_cell.angle_gamma   90.00
#
_symmetry.space_group_name_H-M   'P 1'
#
loop_
_entity.id
_entity.type
_entity.pdbx_description
1 polymer ?
#
loop_
_entity_poly.entity_id
_entity_poly.type
_entity_poly.pdbx_seq_one_letter_code
_entity_poly.pdbx_strand_id
1 'polypeptide(L)'
;MDSVYQIFDYLPIRYQIDSDFDYFEFLKNSVEQNYHIENYHFASIALHMVFMGIVYHHLYILTCESGGRRDALLRDSKKIRNQYNKRGKVLSWQNFSSENERSVFKFLKTVGAKNDMIDQLKQLVDQRNDLVHTNGSLLQDQVLFDEKANDYLQGIKNIHYVCREEYKNLFLKFLNELQFDIEDIQDAEMYLENFIRKYAVSRNLLSHLGDIVPKSRYLQGTQLLYSIIQDRGL
;
A
#
# COMPACT_ATOMS: atom_id res chain seq x y z
N MET A 1 -16.10 11.29 -5.93
CA MET A 1 -15.81 9.83 -6.03
C MET A 1 -14.58 9.45 -6.85
N ASP A 2 -14.22 10.14 -7.94
CA ASP A 2 -13.10 9.72 -8.80
C ASP A 2 -11.78 9.49 -8.04
N SER A 3 -11.46 10.37 -7.07
CA SER A 3 -10.29 10.20 -6.21
C SER A 3 -10.36 8.93 -5.36
N VAL A 4 -11.55 8.54 -4.90
CA VAL A 4 -11.76 7.32 -4.10
C VAL A 4 -11.46 6.07 -4.93
N TYR A 5 -11.97 6.01 -6.16
CA TYR A 5 -11.69 4.87 -7.03
C TYR A 5 -10.20 4.77 -7.37
N GLN A 6 -9.54 5.91 -7.62
CA GLN A 6 -8.09 5.94 -7.78
C GLN A 6 -7.34 5.47 -6.52
N ILE A 7 -7.83 5.78 -5.31
CA ILE A 7 -7.25 5.27 -4.06
C ILE A 7 -7.34 3.74 -4.01
N PHE A 8 -8.46 3.16 -4.43
CA PHE A 8 -8.65 1.71 -4.41
C PHE A 8 -7.65 0.96 -5.31
N ASP A 9 -7.15 1.59 -6.38
CA ASP A 9 -6.10 1.02 -7.24
C ASP A 9 -4.75 0.88 -6.54
N TYR A 10 -4.55 1.52 -5.38
CA TYR A 10 -3.37 1.36 -4.53
C TYR A 10 -3.50 0.24 -3.50
N LEU A 11 -4.67 -0.40 -3.38
CA LEU A 11 -4.81 -1.61 -2.58
C LEU A 11 -4.18 -2.81 -3.31
N PRO A 12 -3.68 -3.81 -2.55
CA PRO A 12 -3.20 -5.06 -3.13
C PRO A 12 -4.24 -5.74 -4.02
N ILE A 13 -3.81 -6.27 -5.18
CA ILE A 13 -4.65 -7.09 -6.06
C ILE A 13 -4.95 -8.44 -5.41
N ARG A 14 -3.96 -8.98 -4.69
CA ARG A 14 -4.04 -10.19 -3.87
C ARG A 14 -3.38 -9.94 -2.53
N TYR A 15 -3.97 -10.50 -1.48
CA TYR A 15 -3.44 -10.42 -0.13
C TYR A 15 -2.76 -11.74 0.24
N GLN A 16 -1.80 -11.67 1.17
CA GLN A 16 -1.15 -12.87 1.70
C GLN A 16 -2.12 -13.75 2.48
N ILE A 17 -3.08 -13.12 3.16
CA ILE A 17 -4.11 -13.77 3.98
C ILE A 17 -5.45 -13.45 3.33
N ASP A 18 -6.21 -14.47 2.97
CA ASP A 18 -7.46 -14.29 2.22
C ASP A 18 -8.48 -13.43 2.97
N SER A 19 -8.55 -13.49 4.32
CA SER A 19 -9.43 -12.63 5.13
C SER A 19 -9.14 -11.13 5.03
N ASP A 20 -7.94 -10.74 4.58
CA ASP A 20 -7.61 -9.32 4.37
C ASP A 20 -8.35 -8.77 3.15
N PHE A 21 -8.61 -9.60 2.14
CA PHE A 21 -9.43 -9.21 0.99
C PHE A 21 -10.84 -8.83 1.45
N ASP A 22 -11.49 -9.69 2.24
CA ASP A 22 -12.84 -9.44 2.76
C ASP A 22 -12.89 -8.16 3.61
N TYR A 23 -11.85 -7.89 4.40
CA TYR A 23 -11.74 -6.67 5.20
C TYR A 23 -11.70 -5.40 4.33
N PHE A 24 -10.87 -5.37 3.29
CA PHE A 24 -10.78 -4.19 2.42
C PHE A 24 -11.98 -4.05 1.49
N GLU A 25 -12.58 -5.13 1.01
CA GLU A 25 -13.85 -5.08 0.28
C GLU A 25 -14.97 -4.54 1.16
N PHE A 26 -15.05 -4.97 2.42
CA PHE A 26 -15.98 -4.39 3.39
C PHE A 26 -15.78 -2.87 3.55
N LEU A 27 -14.53 -2.41 3.65
CA LEU A 27 -14.23 -0.97 3.76
C LEU A 27 -14.60 -0.20 2.49
N LYS A 28 -14.27 -0.72 1.30
CA LYS A 28 -14.65 -0.09 0.01
C LYS A 28 -16.17 0.05 -0.11
N ASN A 29 -16.90 -1.04 0.14
CA ASN A 29 -18.35 -1.04 0.15
C ASN A 29 -18.91 -0.05 1.19
N SER A 30 -18.28 0.05 2.35
CA SER A 30 -18.66 1.02 3.38
C SER A 30 -18.48 2.46 2.91
N VAL A 31 -17.41 2.78 2.18
CA VAL A 31 -17.22 4.11 1.58
C VAL A 31 -18.33 4.41 0.58
N GLU A 32 -18.56 3.50 -0.37
CA GLU A 32 -19.53 3.67 -1.45
C GLU A 32 -20.96 3.80 -0.92
N GLN A 33 -21.40 2.86 -0.07
CA GLN A 33 -22.75 2.88 0.47
C GLN A 33 -23.02 4.15 1.27
N ASN A 34 -22.09 4.56 2.14
CA ASN A 34 -22.25 5.80 2.90
C ASN A 34 -22.22 7.03 2.02
N TYR A 35 -21.39 7.07 0.97
CA TYR A 35 -21.39 8.17 0.01
C TYR A 35 -22.73 8.27 -0.73
N HIS A 36 -23.30 7.15 -1.20
CA HIS A 36 -24.54 7.13 -1.96
C HIS A 36 -25.78 7.54 -1.16
N ILE A 37 -25.78 7.29 0.16
CA ILE A 37 -26.84 7.76 1.05
C ILE A 37 -26.51 9.13 1.68
N GLU A 38 -25.52 9.85 1.13
CA GLU A 38 -25.08 11.18 1.57
C GLU A 38 -24.55 11.23 3.02
N ASN A 39 -24.16 10.08 3.56
CA ASN A 39 -23.52 9.94 4.86
C ASN A 39 -21.99 10.10 4.76
N TYR A 40 -21.56 11.26 4.28
CA TYR A 40 -20.15 11.53 3.96
C TYR A 40 -19.20 11.44 5.16
N HIS A 41 -19.70 11.68 6.37
CA HIS A 41 -18.93 11.53 7.60
C HIS A 41 -18.43 10.10 7.80
N PHE A 42 -19.33 9.10 7.73
CA PHE A 42 -18.93 7.71 7.87
C PHE A 42 -18.19 7.18 6.64
N ALA A 43 -18.50 7.70 5.44
CA ALA A 43 -17.71 7.44 4.25
C ALA A 43 -16.24 7.88 4.45
N SER A 44 -16.01 9.06 5.03
CA SER A 44 -14.67 9.61 5.30
C SER A 44 -13.89 8.79 6.34
N ILE A 45 -14.59 8.23 7.34
CA ILE A 45 -13.98 7.31 8.33
C ILE A 45 -13.56 6.00 7.65
N ALA A 46 -14.42 5.38 6.84
CA ALA A 46 -14.09 4.16 6.11
C ALA A 46 -12.93 4.40 5.13
N LEU A 47 -12.94 5.54 4.42
CA LEU A 47 -11.88 5.92 3.48
C LEU A 47 -10.54 6.12 4.19
N HIS A 48 -10.55 6.67 5.41
CA HIS A 48 -9.34 6.77 6.22
C HIS A 48 -8.76 5.39 6.57
N MET A 49 -9.59 4.40 6.88
CA MET A 49 -9.10 3.04 7.15
C MET A 49 -8.47 2.42 5.92
N VAL A 50 -9.05 2.65 4.72
CA VAL A 50 -8.45 2.25 3.45
C VAL A 50 -7.08 2.92 3.26
N PHE A 51 -7.01 4.25 3.45
CA PHE A 51 -5.77 5.02 3.37
C PHE A 51 -4.68 4.46 4.30
N MET A 52 -4.97 4.25 5.59
CA MET A 52 -4.00 3.70 6.53
C MET A 52 -3.59 2.27 6.17
N GLY A 53 -4.52 1.46 5.67
CA GLY A 53 -4.21 0.13 5.14
C GLY A 53 -3.20 0.18 4.00
N ILE A 54 -3.36 1.09 3.03
CA ILE A 54 -2.40 1.31 1.93
C ILE A 54 -1.04 1.74 2.49
N VAL A 55 -1.00 2.68 3.44
CA VAL A 55 0.24 3.13 4.09
C VAL A 55 0.97 1.95 4.73
N TYR A 56 0.26 1.11 5.48
CA TYR A 56 0.86 -0.05 6.14
C TYR A 56 1.41 -1.08 5.16
N HIS A 57 0.78 -1.27 4.00
CA HIS A 57 1.33 -2.12 2.94
C HIS A 57 2.62 -1.54 2.36
N HIS A 58 2.69 -0.23 2.11
CA HIS A 58 3.91 0.42 1.66
C HIS A 58 5.04 0.22 2.68
N LEU A 59 4.76 0.44 3.97
CA LEU A 59 5.74 0.25 5.04
C LEU A 59 6.17 -1.21 5.20
N TYR A 60 5.26 -2.16 5.02
CA TYR A 60 5.60 -3.58 4.99
C TYR A 60 6.60 -3.88 3.87
N ILE A 61 6.40 -3.34 2.67
CA ILE A 61 7.29 -3.57 1.53
C ILE A 61 8.70 -3.04 1.80
N LEU A 62 8.83 -1.90 2.53
CA LEU A 62 10.14 -1.40 2.98
C LEU A 62 10.91 -2.40 3.86
N THR A 63 10.22 -3.37 4.47
CA THR A 63 10.84 -4.41 5.31
C THR A 63 11.16 -5.70 4.56
N CYS A 64 10.65 -5.85 3.33
CA CYS A 64 10.89 -7.02 2.49
C CYS A 64 12.23 -6.96 1.75
N GLU A 65 12.80 -5.77 1.61
CA GLU A 65 14.11 -5.55 1.00
C GLU A 65 15.26 -5.98 1.94
N SER A 66 16.40 -6.35 1.34
CA SER A 66 17.60 -6.91 1.98
C SER A 66 18.39 -5.98 2.91
N GLY A 67 18.08 -4.69 2.99
CA GLY A 67 18.88 -3.67 3.67
C GLY A 67 18.78 -3.61 5.19
N GLY A 68 18.42 -4.71 5.88
CA GLY A 68 18.34 -4.76 7.35
C GLY A 68 17.27 -3.87 7.99
N ARG A 69 16.40 -3.23 7.18
CA ARG A 69 15.34 -2.32 7.65
C ARG A 69 14.35 -3.01 8.58
N ARG A 70 14.04 -4.28 8.30
CA ARG A 70 13.23 -5.12 9.19
C ARG A 70 13.83 -5.22 10.58
N ASP A 71 15.13 -5.49 10.68
CA ASP A 71 15.80 -5.64 11.98
C ASP A 71 15.89 -4.31 12.71
N ALA A 72 16.16 -3.22 11.99
CA ALA A 72 16.09 -1.87 12.55
C ALA A 72 14.68 -1.54 13.09
N LEU A 73 13.64 -1.82 12.31
CA LEU A 73 12.25 -1.64 12.71
C LEU A 73 11.91 -2.41 14.00
N LEU A 74 12.26 -3.70 14.06
CA LEU A 74 11.99 -4.57 15.21
C LEU A 74 12.80 -4.16 16.45
N ARG A 75 13.98 -3.57 16.26
CA ARG A 75 14.76 -3.00 17.37
C ARG A 75 14.11 -1.72 17.90
N ASP A 76 13.75 -0.81 17.01
CA ASP A 76 13.35 0.57 17.33
C ASP A 76 11.87 0.68 17.73
N SER A 77 11.00 -0.22 17.26
CA SER A 77 9.59 -0.31 17.65
C SER A 77 9.31 -1.51 18.55
N LYS A 78 9.09 -1.23 19.85
CA LYS A 78 8.65 -2.25 20.81
C LYS A 78 7.26 -2.80 20.47
N LYS A 79 6.34 -1.99 19.94
CA LYS A 79 4.96 -2.42 19.65
C LYS A 79 4.92 -3.38 18.46
N ILE A 80 5.59 -3.03 17.36
CA ILE A 80 5.72 -3.89 16.17
C ILE A 80 6.44 -5.18 16.56
N ARG A 81 7.55 -5.10 17.32
CA ARG A 81 8.26 -6.30 17.79
C ARG A 81 7.38 -7.22 18.63
N ASN A 82 6.59 -6.67 19.54
CA ASN A 82 5.68 -7.47 20.36
C ASN A 82 4.62 -8.17 19.51
N GLN A 83 4.02 -7.46 18.53
CA GLN A 83 3.07 -8.08 17.61
C GLN A 83 3.73 -9.14 16.73
N TYR A 84 4.92 -8.86 16.21
CA TYR A 84 5.72 -9.80 15.43
C TYR A 84 5.96 -11.11 16.21
N ASN A 85 6.35 -11.01 17.48
CA ASN A 85 6.54 -12.18 18.34
C ASN A 85 5.23 -12.93 18.61
N LYS A 86 4.13 -12.22 18.88
CA LYS A 86 2.81 -12.84 19.10
C LYS A 86 2.29 -13.59 17.87
N ARG A 87 2.67 -13.14 16.68
CA ARG A 87 2.26 -13.73 15.39
C ARG A 87 3.26 -14.75 14.85
N GLY A 88 3.99 -15.44 15.73
CA GLY A 88 4.90 -16.52 15.33
C GLY A 88 6.12 -16.04 14.52
N LYS A 89 6.57 -14.80 14.74
CA LYS A 89 7.71 -14.20 14.00
C LYS A 89 7.46 -14.05 12.50
N VAL A 90 6.21 -13.84 12.12
CA VAL A 90 5.81 -13.42 10.78
C VAL A 90 5.44 -11.94 10.82
N LEU A 91 6.09 -11.15 9.96
CA LEU A 91 5.79 -9.72 9.81
C LEU A 91 4.84 -9.54 8.63
N SER A 92 3.80 -8.73 8.80
CA SER A 92 2.85 -8.31 7.78
C SER A 92 2.46 -6.84 7.98
N TRP A 93 1.72 -6.28 7.03
CA TRP A 93 1.18 -4.91 7.11
C TRP A 93 0.39 -4.66 8.41
N GLN A 94 -0.33 -5.66 8.91
CA GLN A 94 -1.11 -5.55 10.14
C GLN A 94 -0.27 -5.27 11.39
N ASN A 95 1.02 -5.61 11.40
CA ASN A 95 1.88 -5.29 12.55
C ASN A 95 2.02 -3.77 12.75
N PHE A 96 1.93 -2.98 11.67
CA PHE A 96 2.07 -1.53 11.72
C PHE A 96 0.88 -0.83 12.34
N SER A 97 -0.31 -1.44 12.35
CA SER A 97 -1.50 -0.88 13.02
C SER A 97 -1.36 -0.80 14.55
N SER A 98 -0.36 -1.48 15.12
CA SER A 98 -0.05 -1.36 16.55
C SER A 98 0.68 -0.07 16.92
N GLU A 99 1.27 0.62 15.94
CA GLU A 99 1.88 1.93 16.15
C GLU A 99 0.83 3.03 16.17
N ASN A 100 1.18 4.15 16.79
CA ASN A 100 0.36 5.35 16.65
C ASN A 100 0.45 5.83 15.19
N GLU A 101 -0.70 6.10 14.56
CA GLU A 101 -0.80 6.42 13.13
C GLU A 101 0.11 7.57 12.73
N ARG A 102 0.14 8.68 13.49
CA ARG A 102 1.05 9.80 13.21
C ARG A 102 2.52 9.38 13.25
N SER A 103 2.85 8.50 14.19
CA SER A 103 4.22 8.05 14.43
C SER A 103 4.71 7.10 13.34
N VAL A 104 3.82 6.41 12.64
CA VAL A 104 4.18 5.40 11.62
C VAL A 104 4.88 6.04 10.42
N PHE A 105 4.52 7.28 10.06
CA PHE A 105 5.11 7.98 8.92
C PHE A 105 6.60 8.26 9.07
N LYS A 106 7.16 8.22 10.29
CA LYS A 106 8.60 8.38 10.51
C LYS A 106 9.42 7.30 9.80
N PHE A 107 8.84 6.14 9.53
CA PHE A 107 9.52 5.04 8.83
C PHE A 107 9.82 5.39 7.36
N LEU A 108 9.07 6.32 6.75
CA LEU A 108 9.32 6.79 5.39
C LEU A 108 10.66 7.56 5.27
N LYS A 109 11.25 8.02 6.39
CA LYS A 109 12.60 8.60 6.38
C LYS A 109 13.66 7.63 5.89
N THR A 110 13.43 6.32 6.06
CA THR A 110 14.36 5.27 5.61
C THR A 110 14.46 5.15 4.08
N VAL A 111 13.53 5.77 3.36
CA VAL A 111 13.52 5.89 1.89
C VAL A 111 13.61 7.35 1.43
N GLY A 112 14.09 8.25 2.31
CA GLY A 112 14.38 9.64 1.94
C GLY A 112 13.18 10.58 1.95
N ALA A 113 12.03 10.21 2.53
CA ALA A 113 10.91 11.14 2.67
C ALA A 113 11.30 12.37 3.52
N LYS A 114 10.99 13.57 3.00
CA LYS A 114 11.26 14.85 3.66
C LYS A 114 10.31 15.08 4.85
N ASN A 115 10.72 15.91 5.81
CA ASN A 115 9.89 16.22 6.98
C ASN A 115 8.55 16.86 6.58
N ASP A 116 8.54 17.78 5.62
CA ASP A 116 7.31 18.45 5.17
C ASP A 116 6.25 17.47 4.68
N MET A 117 6.66 16.48 3.87
CA MET A 117 5.78 15.39 3.41
C MET A 117 5.26 14.56 4.59
N ILE A 118 6.13 14.22 5.55
CA ILE A 118 5.74 13.46 6.74
C ILE A 118 4.74 14.25 7.59
N ASP A 119 4.91 15.57 7.71
CA ASP A 119 4.04 16.42 8.51
C ASP A 119 2.68 16.62 7.83
N GLN A 120 2.64 16.74 6.50
CA GLN A 120 1.39 16.68 5.71
C GLN A 120 0.63 15.36 5.95
N LEU A 121 1.31 14.21 5.93
CA LEU A 121 0.67 12.92 6.19
C LEU A 121 0.12 12.81 7.61
N LYS A 122 0.82 13.37 8.61
CA LYS A 122 0.31 13.44 9.99
C LYS A 122 -0.93 14.32 10.09
N GLN A 123 -0.99 15.42 9.33
CA GLN A 123 -2.15 16.31 9.32
C GLN A 123 -3.41 15.58 8.84
N LEU A 124 -3.30 14.66 7.88
CA LEU A 124 -4.44 13.83 7.42
C LEU A 124 -5.01 12.93 8.54
N VAL A 125 -4.15 12.44 9.43
CA VAL A 125 -4.57 11.68 10.63
C VAL A 125 -5.25 12.61 11.64
N ASP A 126 -4.70 13.80 11.85
CA ASP A 126 -5.27 14.79 12.78
C ASP A 126 -6.67 15.24 12.34
N GLN A 127 -6.82 15.59 11.06
CA GLN A 127 -8.11 15.93 10.47
C GLN A 127 -9.14 14.80 10.59
N ARG A 128 -8.71 13.53 10.53
CA ARG A 128 -9.62 12.42 10.82
C ARG A 128 -10.04 12.40 12.28
N ASN A 129 -9.12 12.60 13.22
CA ASN A 129 -9.44 12.60 14.65
C ASN A 129 -10.50 13.67 14.96
N ASP A 130 -10.40 14.83 14.33
CA ASP A 130 -11.39 15.92 14.45
C ASP A 130 -12.79 15.52 13.98
N LEU A 131 -12.92 14.58 13.03
CA LEU A 131 -14.21 14.02 12.61
C LEU A 131 -14.74 12.99 13.61
N VAL A 132 -13.89 12.16 14.22
CA VAL A 132 -14.34 11.06 15.08
C VAL A 132 -14.70 11.55 16.49
N HIS A 133 -14.14 12.67 16.94
CA HIS A 133 -14.48 13.24 18.23
C HIS A 133 -15.89 13.83 18.23
N THR A 134 -16.64 13.61 19.32
CA THR A 134 -17.98 14.18 19.55
C THR A 134 -17.91 15.69 19.83
N ASN A 135 -17.31 16.46 18.93
CA ASN A 135 -17.17 17.92 19.00
C ASN A 135 -18.33 18.65 18.27
N GLY A 136 -19.29 17.91 17.72
CA GLY A 136 -20.42 18.45 16.97
C GLY A 136 -20.13 18.74 15.48
N SER A 137 -18.91 18.46 15.00
CA SER A 137 -18.54 18.61 13.59
C SER A 137 -19.02 17.40 12.79
N LEU A 138 -19.97 17.63 11.87
CA LEU A 138 -20.48 16.60 10.97
C LEU A 138 -20.12 16.98 9.54
N LEU A 139 -19.45 16.07 8.83
CA LEU A 139 -19.14 16.22 7.42
C LEU A 139 -20.39 15.79 6.64
N GLN A 140 -21.18 16.78 6.22
CA GLN A 140 -22.41 16.59 5.42
C GLN A 140 -22.25 17.03 3.96
N ASP A 141 -21.14 17.68 3.63
CA ASP A 141 -20.91 18.22 2.30
C ASP A 141 -20.11 17.25 1.44
N GLN A 142 -20.65 16.91 0.27
CA GLN A 142 -19.98 16.10 -0.74
C GLN A 142 -18.65 16.72 -1.19
N VAL A 143 -18.59 18.04 -1.35
CA VAL A 143 -17.39 18.75 -1.80
C VAL A 143 -16.26 18.56 -0.80
N LEU A 144 -16.55 18.72 0.50
CA LEU A 144 -15.57 18.49 1.56
C LEU A 144 -15.10 17.03 1.61
N PHE A 145 -15.97 16.07 1.32
CA PHE A 145 -15.58 14.67 1.20
C PHE A 145 -14.63 14.45 0.01
N ASP A 146 -14.97 15.00 -1.15
CA ASP A 146 -14.19 14.85 -2.38
C ASP A 146 -12.82 15.53 -2.27
N GLU A 147 -12.73 16.70 -1.63
CA GLU A 147 -11.48 17.37 -1.27
C GLU A 147 -10.61 16.47 -0.38
N LYS A 148 -11.21 15.90 0.67
CA LYS A 148 -10.51 15.01 1.59
C LYS A 148 -10.05 13.70 0.93
N ALA A 149 -10.84 13.17 0.00
CA ALA A 149 -10.44 12.03 -0.81
C ALA A 149 -9.26 12.39 -1.72
N ASN A 150 -9.25 13.59 -2.31
CA ASN A 150 -8.10 14.06 -3.07
C ASN A 150 -6.85 14.23 -2.18
N ASP A 151 -6.97 14.75 -0.98
CA ASP A 151 -5.85 14.88 -0.04
C ASP A 151 -5.22 13.53 0.30
N TYR A 152 -6.04 12.51 0.58
CA TYR A 152 -5.55 11.14 0.76
C TYR A 152 -4.87 10.59 -0.50
N LEU A 153 -5.46 10.82 -1.69
CA LEU A 153 -4.87 10.38 -2.94
C LEU A 153 -3.50 11.03 -3.19
N GLN A 154 -3.35 12.33 -2.92
CA GLN A 154 -2.05 13.01 -3.03
C GLN A 154 -1.04 12.46 -2.02
N GLY A 155 -1.48 12.21 -0.78
CA GLY A 155 -0.66 11.56 0.24
C GLY A 155 -0.15 10.19 -0.22
N ILE A 156 -1.04 9.35 -0.78
CA ILE A 156 -0.69 8.03 -1.33
C ILE A 156 0.27 8.16 -2.51
N LYS A 157 0.02 9.07 -3.46
CA LYS A 157 0.92 9.31 -4.60
C LYS A 157 2.33 9.70 -4.14
N ASN A 158 2.43 10.57 -3.13
CA ASN A 158 3.71 10.97 -2.56
C ASN A 158 4.43 9.78 -1.90
N ILE A 159 3.72 8.94 -1.13
CA ILE A 159 4.29 7.73 -0.52
C ILE A 159 4.77 6.77 -1.60
N HIS A 160 3.95 6.53 -2.63
CA HIS A 160 4.30 5.66 -3.74
C HIS A 160 5.56 6.14 -4.46
N TYR A 161 5.66 7.45 -4.71
CA TYR A 161 6.82 8.07 -5.34
C TYR A 161 8.12 7.84 -4.55
N VAL A 162 8.13 8.09 -3.24
CA VAL A 162 9.34 7.89 -2.42
C VAL A 162 9.70 6.41 -2.25
N CYS A 163 8.72 5.51 -2.31
CA CYS A 163 8.92 4.06 -2.22
C CYS A 163 9.28 3.41 -3.57
N ARG A 164 9.26 4.14 -4.68
CA ARG A 164 9.42 3.60 -6.05
C ARG A 164 10.67 2.74 -6.23
N GLU A 165 11.83 3.21 -5.78
CA GLU A 165 13.08 2.46 -5.94
C GLU A 165 13.07 1.16 -5.12
N GLU A 166 12.38 1.13 -3.98
CA GLU A 166 12.25 -0.09 -3.19
C GLU A 166 11.39 -1.14 -3.90
N TYR A 167 10.32 -0.72 -4.57
CA TYR A 167 9.52 -1.62 -5.39
C TYR A 167 10.30 -2.21 -6.55
N LYS A 168 11.07 -1.37 -7.23
CA LYS A 168 11.97 -1.80 -8.31
C LYS A 168 13.01 -2.79 -7.79
N ASN A 169 13.68 -2.50 -6.67
CA ASN A 169 14.67 -3.39 -6.06
C ASN A 169 14.04 -4.73 -5.64
N LEU A 170 12.83 -4.70 -5.07
CA LEU A 170 12.09 -5.89 -4.70
C LEU A 170 11.75 -6.75 -5.91
N PHE A 171 11.30 -6.14 -7.00
CA PHE A 171 10.98 -6.85 -8.22
C PHE A 171 12.23 -7.42 -8.91
N LEU A 172 13.33 -6.67 -8.96
CA LEU A 172 14.62 -7.17 -9.46
C LEU A 172 15.13 -8.35 -8.64
N LYS A 173 14.98 -8.30 -7.31
CA LYS A 173 15.30 -9.44 -6.44
C LYS A 173 14.44 -10.65 -6.78
N PHE A 174 13.13 -10.46 -6.95
CA PHE A 174 12.24 -11.53 -7.37
C PHE A 174 12.68 -12.15 -8.70
N LEU A 175 13.00 -11.34 -9.72
CA LEU A 175 13.52 -11.83 -11.00
C LEU A 175 14.80 -12.65 -10.85
N ASN A 176 15.73 -12.21 -10.00
CA ASN A 176 16.99 -12.93 -9.75
C ASN A 176 16.80 -14.23 -8.94
N GLU A 177 15.71 -14.34 -8.16
CA GLU A 177 15.35 -15.55 -7.43
C GLU A 177 14.72 -16.62 -8.34
N LEU A 178 14.28 -16.26 -9.55
CA LEU A 178 13.82 -17.24 -10.54
C LEU A 178 15.02 -18.01 -11.08
N GLN A 179 15.13 -19.28 -10.67
CA GLN A 179 16.25 -20.16 -11.04
C GLN A 179 16.04 -20.93 -12.35
N PHE A 180 14.93 -20.69 -13.05
CA PHE A 180 14.51 -21.43 -14.24
C PHE A 180 13.97 -20.48 -15.30
N ASP A 181 14.00 -20.93 -16.55
CA ASP A 181 13.39 -20.21 -17.66
C ASP A 181 11.87 -20.39 -17.62
N ILE A 182 11.14 -19.31 -17.86
CA ILE A 182 9.69 -19.32 -17.98
C ILE A 182 9.35 -19.85 -19.38
N GLU A 183 8.72 -21.01 -19.43
CA GLU A 183 8.53 -21.76 -20.67
C GLU A 183 7.40 -21.17 -21.52
N ASP A 184 6.33 -20.70 -20.87
CA ASP A 184 5.16 -20.14 -21.54
C ASP A 184 4.46 -19.02 -20.74
N ILE A 185 3.33 -18.55 -21.29
CA ILE A 185 2.52 -17.47 -20.71
C ILE A 185 1.88 -17.91 -19.38
N GLN A 186 1.46 -19.17 -19.24
CA GLN A 186 0.79 -19.65 -18.02
C GLN A 186 1.78 -19.69 -16.85
N ASP A 187 3.00 -20.13 -17.10
CA ASP A 187 4.09 -20.08 -16.12
C ASP A 187 4.39 -18.64 -15.71
N ALA A 188 4.49 -17.72 -16.69
CA ALA A 188 4.73 -16.31 -16.43
C ALA A 188 3.62 -15.70 -15.55
N GLU A 189 2.35 -16.00 -15.84
CA GLU A 189 1.22 -15.55 -15.04
C GLU A 189 1.24 -16.11 -13.62
N MET A 190 1.58 -17.39 -13.45
CA MET A 190 1.71 -18.03 -12.14
C MET A 190 2.81 -17.36 -11.30
N TYR A 191 3.99 -17.10 -11.88
CA TYR A 191 5.07 -16.43 -11.18
C TYR A 191 4.71 -14.98 -10.81
N LEU A 192 4.03 -14.27 -11.71
CA LEU A 192 3.55 -12.92 -11.43
C LEU A 192 2.49 -12.91 -10.33
N GLU A 193 1.51 -13.83 -10.35
CA GLU A 193 0.51 -14.02 -9.28
C GLU A 193 1.19 -14.28 -7.93
N ASN A 194 2.22 -15.13 -7.91
CA ASN A 194 3.00 -15.41 -6.71
C ASN A 194 3.72 -14.15 -6.19
N PHE A 195 4.32 -13.35 -7.07
CA PHE A 195 4.92 -12.07 -6.70
C PHE A 195 3.87 -11.10 -6.13
N ILE A 196 2.73 -10.96 -6.80
CA ILE A 196 1.62 -10.09 -6.39
C ILE A 196 1.12 -10.49 -5.00
N ARG A 197 0.83 -11.77 -4.77
CA ARG A 197 0.35 -12.28 -3.48
C ARG A 197 1.41 -12.16 -2.39
N LYS A 198 2.66 -12.54 -2.67
CA LYS A 198 3.77 -12.51 -1.70
C LYS A 198 4.06 -11.10 -1.20
N TYR A 199 4.01 -10.09 -2.08
CA TYR A 199 4.36 -8.72 -1.71
C TYR A 199 3.17 -7.76 -1.65
N ALA A 200 1.95 -8.27 -1.79
CA ALA A 200 0.71 -7.50 -1.77
C ALA A 200 0.75 -6.32 -2.75
N VAL A 201 1.12 -6.61 -4.01
CA VAL A 201 1.31 -5.62 -5.07
C VAL A 201 -0.04 -5.07 -5.51
N SER A 202 -0.14 -3.74 -5.62
CA SER A 202 -1.34 -3.05 -6.08
C SER A 202 -1.41 -2.95 -7.60
N ARG A 203 -2.60 -2.68 -8.14
CA ARG A 203 -2.80 -2.44 -9.58
C ARG A 203 -1.97 -1.25 -10.04
N ASN A 204 -2.00 -0.16 -9.28
CA ASN A 204 -1.20 1.01 -9.57
C ASN A 204 0.30 0.66 -9.64
N LEU A 205 0.84 -0.08 -8.66
CA LEU A 205 2.24 -0.47 -8.71
C LEU A 205 2.56 -1.36 -9.91
N LEU A 206 1.72 -2.37 -10.18
CA LEU A 206 1.93 -3.29 -11.30
C LEU A 206 2.01 -2.55 -12.64
N SER A 207 1.13 -1.58 -12.89
CA SER A 207 1.15 -0.77 -14.11
C SER A 207 2.46 0.03 -14.28
N HIS A 208 3.05 0.49 -13.18
CA HIS A 208 4.31 1.24 -13.21
C HIS A 208 5.56 0.33 -13.19
N LEU A 209 5.44 -0.96 -12.87
CA LEU A 209 6.59 -1.88 -12.84
C LEU A 209 7.27 -1.94 -14.21
N GLY A 210 6.49 -1.95 -15.28
CA GLY A 210 6.98 -1.94 -16.66
C GLY A 210 7.79 -0.70 -17.02
N ASP A 211 7.48 0.45 -16.41
CA ASP A 211 8.19 1.72 -16.63
C ASP A 211 9.47 1.82 -15.80
N ILE A 212 9.44 1.32 -14.56
CA ILE A 212 10.56 1.45 -13.62
C ILE A 212 11.62 0.36 -13.79
N VAL A 213 11.25 -0.80 -14.37
CA VAL A 213 12.17 -1.90 -14.65
C VAL A 213 12.29 -2.08 -16.17
N PRO A 214 13.37 -1.60 -16.79
CA PRO A 214 13.51 -1.70 -18.24
C PRO A 214 13.71 -3.15 -18.68
N LYS A 215 13.26 -3.49 -19.89
CA LYS A 215 13.39 -4.84 -20.49
C LYS A 215 14.81 -5.42 -20.38
N SER A 216 15.85 -4.59 -20.44
CA SER A 216 17.25 -5.00 -20.31
C SER A 216 17.63 -5.63 -18.97
N ARG A 217 16.78 -5.48 -17.94
CA ARG A 217 16.98 -6.10 -16.62
C ARG A 217 16.38 -7.50 -16.51
N TYR A 218 15.61 -7.93 -17.51
CA TYR A 218 15.04 -9.27 -17.58
C TYR A 218 16.03 -10.19 -18.27
N LEU A 219 16.39 -11.30 -17.60
CA LEU A 219 17.14 -12.38 -18.22
C LEU A 219 16.32 -13.01 -19.33
N GLN A 220 16.98 -13.71 -20.26
CA GLN A 220 16.34 -14.33 -21.43
C GLN A 220 15.13 -15.20 -21.03
N GLY A 221 15.27 -16.02 -19.99
CA GLY A 221 14.21 -16.84 -19.42
C GLY A 221 13.07 -16.09 -18.74
N THR A 222 13.18 -14.78 -18.51
CA THR A 222 12.16 -13.98 -17.81
C THR A 222 11.49 -12.94 -18.71
N GLN A 223 11.82 -12.90 -20.01
CA GLN A 223 11.29 -11.87 -20.90
C GLN A 223 9.76 -11.92 -21.07
N LEU A 224 9.15 -13.10 -20.92
CA LEU A 224 7.68 -13.24 -20.96
C LEU A 224 7.00 -12.46 -19.83
N LEU A 225 7.62 -12.34 -18.64
CA LEU A 225 7.09 -11.50 -17.57
C LEU A 225 7.03 -10.03 -17.97
N TYR A 226 8.03 -9.53 -18.70
CA TYR A 226 8.01 -8.15 -19.18
C TYR A 226 6.80 -7.92 -20.10
N SER A 227 6.56 -8.83 -21.06
CA SER A 227 5.42 -8.71 -21.99
C SER A 227 4.09 -8.68 -21.25
N ILE A 228 3.87 -9.60 -20.29
CA ILE A 228 2.60 -9.67 -19.54
C ILE A 228 2.41 -8.46 -18.63
N ILE A 229 3.48 -7.93 -18.02
CA ILE A 229 3.39 -6.72 -17.19
C ILE A 229 3.00 -5.51 -18.06
N GLN A 230 3.52 -5.40 -19.29
CA GLN A 230 3.15 -4.34 -20.22
C GLN A 230 1.69 -4.48 -20.68
N ASP A 231 1.25 -5.70 -20.99
CA ASP A 231 -0.13 -5.97 -21.43
C ASP A 231 -1.17 -5.75 -20.30
N ARG A 232 -0.77 -5.97 -19.03
CA ARG A 232 -1.63 -5.73 -17.85
C ARG A 232 -1.53 -4.32 -17.29
N GLY A 233 -0.59 -3.51 -17.78
CA GLY A 233 -0.30 -2.16 -17.30
C GLY A 233 -1.16 -1.06 -17.94
N LEU A 234 -2.06 -1.42 -18.86
CA LEU A 234 -2.97 -0.54 -19.58
C LEU A 234 -4.41 -1.04 -19.52
#